data_AF-A0AAJ4AF60-F1
#
_entry.id   AF-A0AAJ4AF60-F1
#
_cell.length_a   1.000
_cell.length_b   1.000
_cell.length_c   1.000
_cell.angle_alpha   90.00
_cell.angle_beta   90.00
_cell.angle_gamma   90.00
#
_symmetry.space_group_name_H-M   'P 1'
#
loop_
_entity.id
_entity.type
_entity.pdbx_description
1 polymer ?
#
loop_
_entity_poly.entity_id
_entity_poly.type
_entity_poly.pdbx_seq_one_letter_code
_entity_poly.pdbx_strand_id
1 'polypeptide(L)'
;MVQQLLAVFPPMLLGAQLILTLILVKGDICPGQRGRIHKVLPVLAIMWLAVASLKIEAMMVVFAIAYFYSQVQTKKTRVQGPLWVMYLANGLALAYVAIGIGEQPDLAAGLNVFVQIILLGALFAHLLLTVARTRLQAFHRILPVTGVISAMLMSLAILLKAFGLEEAVLTQATQPLLIGFALLITSVLTWCWHIIVSKTVNKIQLAVALLTLVSATTFNQGLFVL
;
A
#
# COMPACT_ATOMS: atom_id res chain seq x y z
N MET A 1 -7.97 11.51 -14.24
CA MET A 1 -8.29 11.14 -12.84
C MET A 1 -8.21 9.63 -12.58
N VAL A 2 -8.96 8.77 -13.29
CA VAL A 2 -8.92 7.31 -13.03
C VAL A 2 -7.53 6.69 -13.22
N GLN A 3 -6.78 7.09 -14.26
CA GLN A 3 -5.41 6.61 -14.46
C GLN A 3 -4.44 7.01 -13.34
N GLN A 4 -4.53 8.25 -12.83
CA GLN A 4 -3.72 8.72 -11.70
C GLN A 4 -4.03 7.92 -10.44
N LEU A 5 -5.32 7.66 -10.18
CA LEU A 5 -5.73 6.81 -9.07
C LEU A 5 -5.15 5.39 -9.19
N LEU A 6 -5.22 4.80 -10.37
CA LEU A 6 -4.68 3.46 -10.62
C LEU A 6 -3.14 3.44 -10.53
N ALA A 7 -2.45 4.53 -10.82
CA ALA A 7 -0.99 4.63 -10.70
C ALA A 7 -0.50 4.60 -9.24
N VAL A 8 -1.39 4.89 -8.27
CA VAL A 8 -1.11 4.80 -6.83
C VAL A 8 -1.22 3.35 -6.32
N PHE A 9 -1.93 2.48 -7.03
CA PHE A 9 -2.18 1.10 -6.58
C PHE A 9 -0.93 0.21 -6.59
N PRO A 10 -0.04 0.20 -7.61
CA PRO A 10 1.13 -0.66 -7.62
C PRO A 10 2.00 -0.59 -6.35
N PRO A 11 2.45 0.60 -5.88
CA PRO A 11 3.24 0.66 -4.65
C PRO A 11 2.44 0.22 -3.41
N MET A 12 1.16 0.59 -3.32
CA MET A 12 0.26 0.13 -2.24
C MET A 12 0.15 -1.40 -2.19
N LEU A 13 -0.06 -2.02 -3.36
CA LEU A 13 -0.24 -3.47 -3.47
C LEU A 13 1.06 -4.21 -3.17
N LEU A 14 2.19 -3.73 -3.70
CA LEU A 14 3.51 -4.30 -3.39
C LEU A 14 3.78 -4.29 -1.88
N GLY A 15 3.64 -3.13 -1.23
CA GLY A 15 3.92 -3.02 0.21
C GLY A 15 3.03 -3.93 1.04
N ALA A 16 1.73 -3.99 0.71
CA ALA A 16 0.80 -4.89 1.39
C ALA A 16 1.13 -6.37 1.15
N GLN A 17 1.50 -6.72 -0.07
CA GLN A 17 1.87 -8.08 -0.47
C GLN A 17 3.13 -8.54 0.27
N LEU A 18 4.16 -7.69 0.37
CA LEU A 18 5.39 -7.98 1.13
C LEU A 18 5.10 -8.23 2.62
N ILE A 19 4.27 -7.39 3.25
CA ILE A 19 3.89 -7.56 4.66
C ILE A 19 3.13 -8.87 4.86
N LEU A 20 2.17 -9.18 3.99
CA LEU A 20 1.42 -10.43 4.07
C LEU A 20 2.31 -11.65 3.83
N THR A 21 3.25 -11.61 2.88
CA THR A 21 4.22 -12.69 2.69
C THR A 21 5.11 -12.87 3.91
N LEU A 22 5.62 -11.78 4.50
CA LEU A 22 6.43 -11.84 5.72
C LEU A 22 5.65 -12.56 6.83
N ILE A 23 4.38 -12.22 7.04
CA ILE A 23 3.53 -12.88 8.04
C ILE A 23 3.30 -14.36 7.70
N LEU A 24 3.12 -14.72 6.43
CA LEU A 24 2.93 -16.11 6.03
C LEU A 24 4.20 -16.96 6.20
N VAL A 25 5.38 -16.39 5.98
CA VAL A 25 6.66 -17.10 6.03
C VAL A 25 7.24 -17.13 7.45
N LYS A 26 7.27 -15.98 8.12
CA LYS A 26 7.96 -15.78 9.41
C LYS A 26 7.01 -15.61 10.59
N GLY A 27 5.71 -15.41 10.34
CA GLY A 27 4.75 -15.27 11.43
C GLY A 27 4.43 -16.62 12.06
N ASP A 28 4.56 -16.71 13.38
CA ASP A 28 4.04 -17.79 14.21
C ASP A 28 2.50 -17.72 14.29
N ILE A 29 1.86 -17.92 13.14
CA ILE A 29 0.41 -17.86 12.98
C ILE A 29 -0.19 -19.25 13.12
N CYS A 30 -1.24 -19.36 13.93
CA CYS A 30 -1.95 -20.64 14.02
C CYS A 30 -2.54 -21.00 12.65
N PRO A 31 -2.73 -22.30 12.34
CA PRO A 31 -3.34 -22.72 11.07
C PRO A 31 -4.61 -21.93 10.80
N GLY A 32 -5.45 -21.75 11.83
CA GLY A 32 -6.67 -20.91 11.89
C GLY A 32 -6.53 -19.46 11.38
N GLN A 33 -5.41 -18.78 11.65
CA GLN A 33 -5.11 -17.44 11.15
C GLN A 33 -4.59 -17.47 9.70
N ARG A 34 -3.71 -18.42 9.38
CA ARG A 34 -3.14 -18.58 8.03
C ARG A 34 -4.21 -18.67 6.93
N GLY A 35 -5.18 -19.56 7.10
CA GLY A 35 -6.29 -19.68 6.14
C GLY A 35 -7.21 -18.46 6.09
N ARG A 36 -7.24 -17.59 7.11
CA ARG A 36 -7.97 -16.30 7.04
C ARG A 36 -7.19 -15.27 6.25
N ILE A 37 -5.85 -15.27 6.34
CA ILE A 37 -4.98 -14.47 5.48
C ILE A 37 -5.09 -14.93 4.02
N HIS A 38 -5.11 -16.23 3.75
CA HIS A 38 -5.31 -16.72 2.38
C HIS A 38 -6.62 -16.20 1.76
N LYS A 39 -7.70 -16.09 2.55
CA LYS A 39 -9.00 -15.56 2.07
C LYS A 39 -8.98 -14.08 1.69
N VAL A 40 -7.98 -13.31 2.10
CA VAL A 40 -7.84 -11.90 1.68
C VAL A 40 -6.93 -11.73 0.45
N LEU A 41 -6.17 -12.76 0.06
CA LEU A 41 -5.31 -12.69 -1.13
C LEU A 41 -6.06 -12.43 -2.46
N PRO A 42 -7.29 -12.94 -2.67
CA PRO A 42 -8.06 -12.57 -3.86
C PRO A 42 -8.29 -11.07 -4.01
N VAL A 43 -8.34 -10.31 -2.90
CA VAL A 43 -8.44 -8.84 -2.96
C VAL A 43 -7.20 -8.25 -3.63
N LEU A 44 -6.00 -8.75 -3.33
CA LEU A 44 -4.78 -8.32 -4.02
C LEU A 44 -4.82 -8.64 -5.51
N ALA A 45 -5.26 -9.85 -5.89
CA ALA A 45 -5.36 -10.25 -7.29
C ALA A 45 -6.34 -9.35 -8.08
N ILE A 46 -7.50 -9.03 -7.51
CA ILE A 46 -8.49 -8.14 -8.14
C ILE A 46 -7.92 -6.72 -8.29
N MET A 47 -7.22 -6.21 -7.28
CA MET A 47 -6.64 -4.87 -7.36
C MET A 47 -5.47 -4.81 -8.36
N TRP A 48 -4.64 -5.86 -8.44
CA TRP A 48 -3.63 -5.98 -9.49
C TRP A 48 -4.25 -6.12 -10.89
N LEU A 49 -5.42 -6.76 -11.01
CA LEU A 49 -6.17 -6.82 -12.26
C LEU A 49 -6.64 -5.43 -12.70
N ALA A 50 -7.04 -4.56 -11.75
CA ALA A 50 -7.32 -3.16 -12.05
C ALA A 50 -6.07 -2.43 -12.55
N VAL A 51 -4.89 -2.69 -11.97
CA VAL A 51 -3.60 -2.15 -12.44
C VAL A 51 -3.24 -2.67 -13.84
N ALA A 52 -3.62 -3.90 -14.19
CA ALA A 52 -3.38 -4.47 -15.51
C ALA A 52 -4.06 -3.70 -16.66
N SER A 53 -5.03 -2.83 -16.35
CA SER A 53 -5.59 -1.90 -17.33
C SER A 53 -4.62 -0.78 -17.74
N LEU A 54 -3.59 -0.48 -16.93
CA LEU A 54 -2.54 0.48 -17.26
C LEU A 54 -1.42 -0.14 -18.09
N LYS A 55 -0.94 -1.31 -17.65
CA LYS A 55 0.20 -2.03 -18.22
C LYS A 55 -0.03 -3.53 -18.08
N ILE A 56 -0.02 -4.26 -19.20
CA ILE A 56 -0.39 -5.68 -19.25
C ILE A 56 0.54 -6.57 -18.42
N GLU A 57 1.76 -6.11 -18.15
CA GLU A 57 2.78 -6.79 -17.34
C GLU A 57 2.30 -7.09 -15.92
N ALA A 58 1.41 -6.25 -15.37
CA ALA A 58 0.80 -6.47 -14.06
C ALA A 58 -0.07 -7.75 -14.02
N MET A 59 -0.52 -8.25 -15.17
CA MET A 59 -1.27 -9.50 -15.29
C MET A 59 -0.46 -10.71 -14.79
N MET A 60 0.87 -10.68 -14.94
CA MET A 60 1.73 -11.75 -14.42
C MET A 60 1.62 -11.86 -12.89
N VAL A 61 1.50 -10.74 -12.19
CA VAL A 61 1.30 -10.71 -10.74
C VAL A 61 -0.06 -11.29 -10.38
N VAL A 62 -1.12 -10.95 -11.13
CA VAL A 62 -2.47 -11.50 -10.96
C VAL A 62 -2.45 -13.02 -11.06
N PHE A 63 -1.86 -13.56 -12.13
CA PHE A 63 -1.80 -15.01 -12.34
C PHE A 63 -0.99 -15.71 -11.25
N ALA A 64 0.14 -15.14 -10.81
CA ALA A 64 0.93 -15.71 -9.72
C ALA A 64 0.14 -15.77 -8.41
N ILE A 65 -0.56 -14.70 -8.04
CA ILE A 65 -1.41 -14.68 -6.81
C ILE A 65 -2.58 -15.66 -6.96
N ALA A 66 -3.26 -15.68 -8.11
CA ALA A 66 -4.39 -16.56 -8.36
C ALA A 66 -3.98 -18.03 -8.34
N TYR A 67 -2.83 -18.37 -8.92
CA TYR A 67 -2.25 -19.71 -8.87
C TYR A 67 -1.86 -20.11 -7.43
N PHE A 68 -1.20 -19.23 -6.68
CA PHE A 68 -0.93 -19.49 -5.25
C PHE A 68 -2.23 -19.73 -4.47
N TYR A 69 -3.26 -18.91 -4.73
CA TYR A 69 -4.56 -19.03 -4.07
C TYR A 69 -5.31 -20.32 -4.41
N SER A 70 -5.20 -20.83 -5.64
CA SER A 70 -5.84 -22.09 -6.04
C SER A 70 -5.21 -23.32 -5.38
N GLN A 71 -3.92 -23.24 -5.03
CA GLN A 71 -3.17 -24.32 -4.39
C GLN A 71 -3.29 -24.32 -2.85
N VAL A 72 -3.76 -23.24 -2.23
CA VAL A 72 -3.93 -23.19 -0.77
C VAL A 72 -5.28 -23.73 -0.32
N GLN A 73 -5.26 -24.71 0.58
CA GLN A 73 -6.47 -25.16 1.23
C GLN A 73 -6.95 -24.14 2.27
N THR A 74 -8.18 -23.64 2.11
CA THR A 74 -8.81 -22.70 3.06
C THR A 74 -9.60 -23.41 4.19
N LYS A 75 -9.59 -24.75 4.21
CA LYS A 75 -10.35 -25.63 5.13
C LYS A 75 -9.52 -26.09 6.35
N LYS A 76 -9.86 -27.23 6.99
CA LYS A 76 -9.27 -27.69 8.26
C LYS A 76 -7.84 -28.25 8.10
N THR A 77 -7.49 -28.82 6.94
CA THR A 77 -6.16 -29.35 6.58
C THR A 77 -5.34 -28.26 5.88
N ARG A 78 -4.70 -27.37 6.65
CA ARG A 78 -4.03 -26.19 6.09
C ARG A 78 -2.58 -26.47 5.75
N VAL A 79 -2.35 -26.88 4.51
CA VAL A 79 -1.01 -26.97 3.92
C VAL A 79 -0.56 -25.54 3.59
N GLN A 80 0.70 -25.22 3.87
CA GLN A 80 1.31 -24.02 3.31
C GLN A 80 1.29 -24.19 1.79
N GLY A 81 0.59 -23.29 1.08
CA GLY A 81 0.66 -23.30 -0.39
C GLY A 81 2.10 -23.14 -0.87
N PRO A 82 2.35 -23.31 -2.17
CA PRO A 82 3.71 -23.25 -2.70
C PRO A 82 4.32 -21.84 -2.48
N LEU A 83 5.07 -21.66 -1.40
CA LEU A 83 5.60 -20.35 -0.99
C LEU A 83 6.51 -19.73 -2.06
N TRP A 84 7.15 -20.56 -2.89
CA TRP A 84 7.93 -20.10 -4.04
C TRP A 84 7.10 -19.28 -5.03
N VAL A 85 5.81 -19.59 -5.20
CA VAL A 85 4.89 -18.81 -6.06
C VAL A 85 4.60 -17.46 -5.42
N MET A 86 4.45 -17.40 -4.09
CA MET A 86 4.28 -16.12 -3.40
C MET A 86 5.53 -15.25 -3.52
N TYR A 87 6.72 -15.84 -3.45
CA TYR A 87 7.97 -15.12 -3.72
C TYR A 87 8.07 -14.66 -5.18
N LEU A 88 7.64 -15.48 -6.13
CA LEU A 88 7.55 -15.08 -7.54
C LEU A 88 6.61 -13.88 -7.72
N ALA A 89 5.41 -13.93 -7.13
CA ALA A 89 4.46 -12.82 -7.15
C ALA A 89 5.07 -11.53 -6.58
N ASN A 90 5.85 -11.65 -5.48
CA ASN A 90 6.57 -10.51 -4.91
C ASN A 90 7.67 -10.00 -5.83
N GLY A 91 8.45 -10.89 -6.44
CA GLY A 91 9.49 -10.53 -7.40
C GLY A 91 8.92 -9.79 -8.61
N LEU A 92 7.80 -10.28 -9.17
CA LEU A 92 7.11 -9.64 -10.28
C LEU A 92 6.53 -8.27 -9.89
N ALA A 93 5.88 -8.17 -8.73
CA ALA A 93 5.37 -6.90 -8.22
C ALA A 93 6.50 -5.89 -7.93
N LEU A 94 7.62 -6.38 -7.37
CA LEU A 94 8.81 -5.57 -7.10
C LEU A 94 9.41 -5.05 -8.41
N ALA A 95 9.59 -5.92 -9.41
CA ALA A 95 10.09 -5.54 -10.72
C ALA A 95 9.19 -4.48 -11.37
N TYR A 96 7.87 -4.69 -11.36
CA TYR A 96 6.91 -3.72 -11.90
C TYR A 96 7.04 -2.34 -11.26
N VAL A 97 7.07 -2.28 -9.92
CA VAL A 97 7.18 -1.00 -9.20
C VAL A 97 8.57 -0.39 -9.34
N ALA A 98 9.64 -1.19 -9.35
CA ALA A 98 11.00 -0.70 -9.53
C ALA A 98 11.21 -0.08 -10.92
N ILE A 99 10.65 -0.70 -11.97
CA ILE A 99 10.60 -0.10 -13.32
C ILE A 99 9.82 1.22 -13.27
N GLY A 100 8.65 1.25 -12.63
CA GLY A 100 7.86 2.47 -12.49
C GLY A 100 8.56 3.60 -11.71
N ILE A 101 9.43 3.27 -10.75
CA ILE A 101 10.32 4.22 -10.06
C ILE A 101 11.41 4.72 -11.01
N GLY A 102 12.02 3.83 -11.80
CA GLY A 102 13.07 4.19 -12.77
C GLY A 102 12.57 5.01 -13.96
N GLU A 103 11.26 4.94 -14.25
CA GLU A 103 10.60 5.77 -15.27
C GLU A 103 10.24 7.19 -14.77
N GLN A 104 10.45 7.50 -13.49
CA GLN A 104 10.15 8.83 -12.96
C GLN A 104 11.12 9.89 -13.50
N PRO A 105 10.64 11.13 -13.74
CA PRO A 105 11.46 12.19 -14.37
C PRO A 105 12.60 12.68 -13.48
N ASP A 106 12.46 12.56 -12.16
CA ASP A 106 13.44 13.04 -11.21
C ASP A 106 13.48 12.17 -9.93
N LEU A 107 14.51 12.39 -9.12
CA LEU A 107 14.74 11.65 -7.88
C LEU A 107 13.61 11.87 -6.86
N ALA A 108 13.01 13.05 -6.79
CA ALA A 108 11.95 13.35 -5.83
C ALA A 108 10.68 12.58 -6.18
N ALA A 109 10.34 12.48 -7.47
CA ALA A 109 9.25 11.66 -7.98
C ALA A 109 9.49 10.16 -7.74
N GLY A 110 10.72 9.67 -7.99
CA GLY A 110 11.11 8.29 -7.66
C GLY A 110 10.99 7.98 -6.17
N LEU A 111 11.50 8.89 -5.32
CA LEU A 111 11.42 8.79 -3.86
C LEU A 111 9.97 8.80 -3.37
N ASN A 112 9.11 9.63 -3.97
CA ASN A 112 7.69 9.68 -3.67
C ASN A 112 7.04 8.30 -3.87
N VAL A 113 7.22 7.68 -5.04
CA VAL A 113 6.68 6.35 -5.34
C VAL A 113 7.23 5.29 -4.37
N PHE A 114 8.53 5.36 -4.04
CA PHE A 114 9.14 4.46 -3.06
C PHE A 114 8.51 4.59 -1.68
N VAL A 115 8.30 5.81 -1.19
CA VAL A 115 7.67 6.07 0.11
C VAL A 115 6.22 5.59 0.13
N GLN A 116 5.49 5.67 -1.00
CA GLN A 116 4.14 5.12 -1.12
C GLN A 116 4.08 3.60 -0.85
N ILE A 117 5.13 2.85 -1.19
CA ILE A 117 5.20 1.40 -0.90
C ILE A 117 5.03 1.16 0.59
N ILE A 118 5.72 1.95 1.41
CA ILE A 118 5.68 1.83 2.87
C ILE A 118 4.38 2.43 3.40
N LEU A 119 4.04 3.65 3.00
CA LEU A 119 2.90 4.40 3.54
C LEU A 119 1.54 3.74 3.24
N LEU A 120 1.22 3.57 1.95
CA LEU A 120 -0.05 3.00 1.52
C LEU A 120 -0.05 1.49 1.73
N GLY A 121 1.08 0.82 1.50
CA GLY A 121 1.20 -0.62 1.71
C GLY A 121 1.01 -1.03 3.17
N ALA A 122 1.55 -0.27 4.13
CA ALA A 122 1.34 -0.55 5.55
C ALA A 122 -0.13 -0.34 5.96
N LEU A 123 -0.79 0.72 5.51
CA LEU A 123 -2.21 0.96 5.82
C LEU A 123 -3.11 -0.10 5.19
N PHE A 124 -2.85 -0.46 3.93
CA PHE A 124 -3.63 -1.47 3.24
C PHE A 124 -3.42 -2.86 3.85
N ALA A 125 -2.17 -3.23 4.18
CA ALA A 125 -1.90 -4.44 4.96
C ALA A 125 -2.64 -4.44 6.29
N HIS A 126 -2.64 -3.31 7.01
CA HIS A 126 -3.33 -3.19 8.29
C HIS A 126 -4.84 -3.43 8.15
N LEU A 127 -5.45 -2.88 7.10
CA LEU A 127 -6.85 -3.13 6.77
C LEU A 127 -7.10 -4.61 6.49
N LEU A 128 -6.29 -5.24 5.63
CA LEU A 128 -6.43 -6.66 5.27
C LEU A 128 -6.25 -7.58 6.49
N LEU A 129 -5.29 -7.29 7.37
CA LEU A 129 -5.07 -8.03 8.62
C LEU A 129 -6.23 -7.91 9.60
N THR A 130 -6.88 -6.74 9.63
CA THR A 130 -8.09 -6.49 10.43
C THR A 130 -9.29 -7.25 9.83
N VAL A 131 -9.45 -7.26 8.51
CA VAL A 131 -10.48 -8.05 7.81
C VAL A 131 -10.28 -9.55 8.04
N ALA A 132 -9.04 -10.03 8.01
CA ALA A 132 -8.68 -11.41 8.33
C ALA A 132 -8.84 -11.76 9.83
N ARG A 133 -9.14 -10.77 10.69
CA ARG A 133 -9.30 -10.92 12.15
C ARG A 133 -8.07 -11.56 12.80
N THR A 134 -6.88 -11.17 12.35
CA THR A 134 -5.63 -11.68 12.93
C THR A 134 -5.47 -11.20 14.37
N ARG A 135 -4.74 -11.95 15.21
CA ARG A 135 -4.47 -11.56 16.62
C ARG A 135 -3.07 -10.97 16.77
N LEU A 136 -2.52 -10.43 15.68
CA LEU A 136 -1.15 -9.93 15.60
C LEU A 136 -1.08 -8.54 16.23
N GLN A 137 -1.17 -8.48 17.56
CA GLN A 137 -1.22 -7.23 18.33
C GLN A 137 -0.03 -6.29 18.04
N ALA A 138 1.17 -6.85 17.81
CA ALA A 138 2.34 -6.05 17.47
C ALA A 138 2.17 -5.25 16.17
N PHE A 139 1.53 -5.82 15.14
CA PHE A 139 1.30 -5.14 13.87
C PHE A 139 0.30 -3.99 13.99
N HIS A 140 -0.68 -4.08 14.90
CA HIS A 140 -1.60 -2.98 15.17
C HIS A 140 -0.90 -1.74 15.78
N ARG A 141 0.29 -1.91 16.36
CA ARG A 141 1.10 -0.79 16.86
C ARG A 141 2.21 -0.36 15.89
N ILE A 142 2.88 -1.32 15.25
CA ILE A 142 4.00 -1.06 14.33
C ILE A 142 3.52 -0.38 13.05
N LEU A 143 2.44 -0.88 12.43
CA LEU A 143 1.98 -0.36 11.13
C LEU A 143 1.58 1.14 11.18
N PRO A 144 0.82 1.62 12.20
CA PRO A 144 0.56 3.05 12.32
C PRO A 144 1.82 3.89 12.53
N VAL A 145 2.78 3.42 13.33
CA VAL A 145 4.06 4.14 13.55
C VAL A 145 4.86 4.23 12.26
N THR A 146 4.95 3.13 11.49
CA THR A 146 5.57 3.18 10.15
C THR A 146 4.83 4.15 9.23
N GLY A 147 3.50 4.22 9.33
CA GLY A 147 2.68 5.18 8.59
C GLY A 147 3.02 6.63 8.90
N VAL A 148 3.18 6.99 10.19
CA VAL A 148 3.59 8.34 10.60
C VAL A 148 4.97 8.70 10.02
N ILE A 149 5.95 7.80 10.17
CA ILE A 149 7.32 8.02 9.67
C ILE A 149 7.30 8.18 8.15
N SER A 150 6.58 7.32 7.43
CA SER A 150 6.47 7.41 5.98
C SER A 150 5.71 8.65 5.52
N ALA A 151 4.73 9.14 6.28
CA ALA A 151 4.06 10.42 5.98
C ALA A 151 5.03 11.60 6.13
N MET A 152 5.94 11.57 7.13
CA MET A 152 7.00 12.59 7.25
C MET A 152 7.97 12.53 6.07
N LEU A 153 8.40 11.32 5.67
CA LEU A 153 9.25 11.13 4.49
C LEU A 153 8.56 11.60 3.19
N MET A 154 7.24 11.38 3.07
CA MET A 154 6.44 11.84 1.95
C MET A 154 6.46 13.38 1.86
N SER A 155 6.26 14.07 2.99
CA SER A 155 6.34 15.52 3.06
C SER A 155 7.73 16.04 2.67
N LEU A 156 8.81 15.33 3.04
CA LEU A 156 10.17 15.68 2.63
C LEU A 156 10.39 15.47 1.13
N ALA A 157 9.86 14.42 0.53
CA ALA A 157 9.93 14.20 -0.92
C ALA A 157 9.18 15.30 -1.71
N ILE A 158 8.02 15.71 -1.21
CA ILE A 158 7.25 16.85 -1.76
C ILE A 158 8.05 18.14 -1.67
N LEU A 159 8.66 18.41 -0.51
CA LEU A 159 9.49 19.59 -0.29
C LEU A 159 10.70 19.61 -1.24
N LEU A 160 11.38 18.47 -1.41
CA LEU A 160 12.51 18.32 -2.32
C LEU A 160 12.12 18.70 -3.77
N LYS A 161 10.96 18.24 -4.24
CA LYS A 161 10.45 18.60 -5.57
C LYS A 161 10.09 20.09 -5.65
N ALA A 162 9.40 20.61 -4.64
CA ALA A 162 8.95 22.00 -4.59
C ALA A 162 10.11 23.01 -4.65
N PHE A 163 11.25 22.69 -4.03
CA PHE A 163 12.45 23.55 -4.08
C PHE A 163 13.03 23.74 -5.49
N GLY A 164 12.77 22.81 -6.42
CA GLY A 164 13.25 22.88 -7.78
C GLY A 164 12.32 23.60 -8.76
N LEU A 165 11.14 24.05 -8.31
CA LEU A 165 10.12 24.65 -9.18
C LEU A 165 10.22 26.17 -9.22
N GLU A 166 9.90 26.75 -10.39
CA GLU A 166 9.75 28.19 -10.55
C GLU A 166 8.54 28.71 -9.77
N GLU A 167 8.62 29.95 -9.26
CA GLU A 167 7.62 30.57 -8.38
C GLU A 167 6.20 30.58 -9.01
N ALA A 168 6.10 30.83 -10.33
CA ALA A 168 4.83 30.82 -11.04
C ALA A 168 4.17 29.42 -11.06
N VAL A 169 4.97 28.36 -11.19
CA VAL A 169 4.50 26.96 -11.18
C VAL A 169 4.15 26.53 -9.75
N LEU A 170 4.98 26.90 -8.78
CA LEU A 170 4.76 26.61 -7.37
C LEU A 170 3.46 27.25 -6.85
N THR A 171 3.15 28.48 -7.29
CA THR A 171 1.91 29.18 -6.95
C THR A 171 0.68 28.40 -7.43
N GLN A 172 0.73 27.82 -8.64
CA GLN A 172 -0.36 26.99 -9.17
C GLN A 172 -0.51 25.66 -8.41
N ALA A 173 0.61 25.07 -7.96
CA ALA A 173 0.62 23.82 -7.21
C ALA A 173 0.25 23.98 -5.73
N THR A 174 0.27 25.20 -5.19
CA THR A 174 0.10 25.46 -3.74
C THR A 174 -1.25 24.99 -3.21
N GLN A 175 -2.36 25.29 -3.91
CA GLN A 175 -3.70 24.88 -3.46
C GLN A 175 -3.87 23.35 -3.42
N PRO A 176 -3.54 22.60 -4.49
CA PRO A 176 -3.53 21.13 -4.45
C PRO A 176 -2.66 20.55 -3.32
N LEU A 177 -1.48 21.13 -3.07
CA LEU A 177 -0.59 20.70 -2.00
C LEU A 177 -1.20 20.88 -0.61
N LEU A 178 -1.82 22.03 -0.34
CA LEU A 178 -2.48 22.28 0.95
C LEU A 178 -3.60 21.28 1.20
N ILE A 179 -4.42 21.00 0.18
CA ILE A 179 -5.47 19.98 0.25
C ILE A 179 -4.86 18.60 0.50
N GLY A 180 -3.82 18.22 -0.25
CA GLY A 180 -3.14 16.95 -0.11
C GLY A 180 -2.52 16.77 1.28
N PHE A 181 -1.89 17.79 1.85
CA PHE A 181 -1.36 17.75 3.22
C PHE A 181 -2.47 17.65 4.27
N ALA A 182 -3.56 18.41 4.13
CA ALA A 182 -4.70 18.31 5.05
C ALA A 182 -5.29 16.89 5.06
N LEU A 183 -5.45 16.28 3.88
CA LEU A 183 -5.92 14.91 3.74
C LEU A 183 -4.91 13.89 4.29
N LEU A 184 -3.61 14.07 4.05
CA LEU A 184 -2.54 13.22 4.59
C LEU A 184 -2.58 13.19 6.11
N ILE A 185 -2.62 14.37 6.75
CA ILE A 185 -2.70 14.50 8.21
C ILE A 185 -3.99 13.86 8.72
N THR A 186 -5.13 14.16 8.11
CA THR A 186 -6.43 13.59 8.49
C THR A 186 -6.44 12.06 8.41
N SER A 187 -5.84 11.50 7.37
CA SER A 187 -5.70 10.06 7.20
C SER A 187 -4.84 9.44 8.31
N VAL A 188 -3.66 10.02 8.59
CA VAL A 188 -2.74 9.52 9.63
C VAL A 188 -3.38 9.59 11.02
N LEU A 189 -4.09 10.69 11.33
CA LEU A 189 -4.84 10.83 12.58
C LEU A 189 -5.95 9.77 12.69
N THR A 190 -6.73 9.58 11.63
CA THR A 190 -7.79 8.56 11.57
C THR A 190 -7.21 7.16 11.74
N TRP A 191 -6.08 6.86 11.12
CA TRP A 191 -5.37 5.59 11.25
C TRP A 191 -4.89 5.35 12.70
N CYS A 192 -4.24 6.35 13.29
CA CYS A 192 -3.70 6.28 14.66
C CYS A 192 -4.76 6.40 15.76
N TRP A 193 -5.98 6.79 15.43
CA TRP A 193 -7.07 7.05 16.37
C TRP A 193 -7.31 5.92 17.38
N HIS A 194 -7.19 4.66 16.93
CA HIS A 194 -7.41 3.51 17.80
C HIS A 194 -6.32 3.38 18.89
N ILE A 195 -5.08 3.81 18.61
CA ILE A 195 -3.98 3.86 19.58
C ILE A 195 -4.24 4.98 20.57
N ILE A 196 -4.60 6.17 20.06
CA ILE A 196 -4.83 7.37 20.87
C ILE A 196 -5.95 7.13 21.89
N VAL A 197 -7.05 6.53 21.45
CA VAL A 197 -8.22 6.26 22.31
C VAL A 197 -8.14 4.89 23.00
N SER A 198 -7.05 4.14 22.82
CA SER A 198 -6.88 2.77 23.37
C SER A 198 -8.07 1.84 23.06
N LYS A 199 -8.63 1.95 21.85
CA LYS A 199 -9.75 1.15 21.36
C LYS A 199 -9.28 0.05 20.42
N THR A 200 -10.10 -0.98 20.26
CA THR A 200 -9.85 -2.00 19.25
C THR A 200 -9.90 -1.40 17.84
N VAL A 201 -9.03 -1.89 16.97
CA VAL A 201 -8.95 -1.44 15.58
C VAL A 201 -10.25 -1.77 14.84
N ASN A 202 -10.84 -0.78 14.19
CA ASN A 202 -12.03 -0.95 13.37
C ASN A 202 -11.67 -0.94 11.87
N LYS A 203 -12.18 -1.94 11.12
CA LYS A 203 -12.01 -2.03 9.66
C LYS A 203 -12.56 -0.81 8.91
N ILE A 204 -13.66 -0.20 9.37
CA ILE A 204 -14.27 0.97 8.72
C ILE A 204 -13.34 2.18 8.87
N GLN A 205 -12.80 2.39 10.07
CA GLN A 205 -11.82 3.44 10.34
C GLN A 205 -10.58 3.30 9.44
N LEU A 206 -10.05 2.09 9.29
CA LEU A 206 -8.90 1.84 8.40
C LEU A 206 -9.27 2.02 6.92
N ALA A 207 -10.48 1.64 6.50
CA ALA A 207 -10.95 1.85 5.14
C ALA A 207 -11.10 3.35 4.83
N VAL A 208 -11.69 4.13 5.74
CA VAL A 208 -11.79 5.58 5.63
C VAL A 208 -10.39 6.21 5.57
N ALA A 209 -9.50 5.84 6.49
CA ALA A 209 -8.13 6.32 6.47
C ALA A 209 -7.44 6.01 5.14
N LEU A 210 -7.61 4.81 4.59
CA LEU A 210 -7.02 4.40 3.30
C LEU A 210 -7.56 5.23 2.15
N LEU A 211 -8.89 5.40 2.06
CA LEU A 211 -9.50 6.23 1.02
C LEU A 211 -9.02 7.68 1.10
N THR A 212 -8.96 8.25 2.31
CA THR A 212 -8.41 9.60 2.53
C THR A 212 -6.94 9.68 2.13
N LEU A 213 -6.13 8.64 2.41
CA LEU A 213 -4.72 8.60 2.06
C LEU A 213 -4.49 8.52 0.56
N VAL A 214 -5.24 7.66 -0.12
CA VAL A 214 -5.20 7.52 -1.59
C VAL A 214 -5.61 8.84 -2.26
N SER A 215 -6.63 9.52 -1.73
CA SER A 215 -7.00 10.86 -2.19
C SER A 215 -5.84 11.85 -1.98
N ALA A 216 -5.25 11.88 -0.79
CA ALA A 216 -4.11 12.75 -0.48
C ALA A 216 -2.94 12.55 -1.46
N THR A 217 -2.56 11.30 -1.73
CA THR A 217 -1.47 10.98 -2.66
C THR A 217 -1.83 11.35 -4.10
N THR A 218 -3.09 11.18 -4.50
CA THR A 218 -3.55 11.56 -5.85
C THR A 218 -3.50 13.06 -6.07
N PHE A 219 -3.90 13.87 -5.08
CA PHE A 219 -3.77 15.33 -5.13
C PHE A 219 -2.31 15.78 -5.21
N ASN A 220 -1.43 15.17 -4.42
CA ASN A 220 -0.01 15.51 -4.39
C ASN A 220 0.76 15.02 -5.64
N GLN A 221 0.26 13.99 -6.33
CA GLN A 221 0.92 13.42 -7.51
C GLN A 221 1.04 14.43 -8.65
N GLY A 222 0.12 15.40 -8.73
CA GLY A 222 0.20 16.49 -9.72
C GLY A 222 1.51 17.26 -9.67
N LEU A 223 2.10 17.46 -8.48
CA LEU A 223 3.39 18.15 -8.33
C LEU A 223 4.54 17.44 -9.03
N PHE A 224 4.54 16.11 -9.02
CA PHE A 224 5.66 15.31 -9.52
C PHE A 224 5.64 15.13 -11.04
N VAL A 225 4.58 15.61 -11.71
CA VAL A 225 4.46 15.66 -13.17
C VAL A 225 4.86 17.04 -13.72
N LEU A 226 4.97 18.06 -12.86
CA LEU A 226 5.45 19.40 -13.18
C LEU A 226 6.99 19.45 -13.15
#